data_AF-X1QB44-F1
#
_entry.id   AF-X1QB44-F1
#
_cell.length_a   1.000
_cell.length_b   1.000
_cell.length_c   1.000
_cell.angle_alpha   90.00
_cell.angle_beta   90.00
_cell.angle_gamma   90.00
#
_symmetry.space_group_name_H-M   'P 1'
#
loop_
_entity.id
_entity.type
_entity.pdbx_description
1 polymer ?
#
loop_
_entity_poly.entity_id
_entity_poly.type
_entity_poly.pdbx_seq_one_letter_code
_entity_poly.pdbx_strand_id
1 'polypeptide(L)'
;VEGEEFKIKSKVPIIKAETISQKETTFKDPKILAFDIETYSPAKGRILSKQNPIIMLGFYGKDFKKVFTWKRFRTKEKYIEFVSSEKELILKFKETIEKYKPDVLAGYFSDGFDLPYIKQRADKYKIKLDVGLDYSEFHTKKGRRQQTALTGIVHFDVFEFISRIFARTLEIDNYDLSSVSHELLGEKKKDVDIAQLVDVWDKNPEKLGKFCEYNLHDAYLAFKLCEKVFPNASELVKIAGLPLFDVTRIGFSHLVEWYLVKQSSHFNEL
;
A
#
# COMPACT_ATOMS: atom_id res chain seq x y z
N VAL A 1 20.14 17.51 7.25
CA VAL A 1 19.89 17.68 8.69
C VAL A 1 21.23 17.63 9.37
N GLU A 2 21.58 18.69 10.09
CA GLU A 2 22.76 18.74 10.93
C GLU A 2 22.31 18.75 12.39
N GLY A 3 23.11 18.15 13.25
CA GLY A 3 22.81 18.00 14.67
C GLY A 3 23.42 16.75 15.26
N GLU A 4 23.11 16.48 16.51
CA GLU A 4 23.69 15.38 17.27
C GLU A 4 22.82 14.12 17.21
N GLU A 5 23.46 12.96 17.19
CA GLU A 5 22.74 11.69 17.31
C GLU A 5 22.09 11.58 18.71
N PHE A 6 20.79 11.31 18.72
CA PHE A 6 20.00 11.19 19.93
C PHE A 6 19.59 9.74 20.16
N LYS A 7 20.00 9.17 21.29
CA LYS A 7 19.75 7.76 21.60
C LYS A 7 18.33 7.54 22.09
N ILE A 8 17.44 7.21 21.17
CA ILE A 8 16.11 6.66 21.45
C ILE A 8 15.90 5.38 20.63
N LYS A 9 15.06 4.47 21.14
CA LYS A 9 14.74 3.22 20.45
C LYS A 9 14.08 3.51 19.10
N SER A 10 14.78 3.22 18.02
CA SER A 10 14.33 3.41 16.63
C SER A 10 14.97 2.35 15.72
N LYS A 11 14.36 2.10 14.56
CA LYS A 11 14.90 1.25 13.48
C LYS A 11 15.90 2.00 12.60
N VAL A 12 15.99 3.33 12.75
CA VAL A 12 16.91 4.23 12.05
C VAL A 12 17.59 5.18 13.04
N PRO A 13 18.79 5.71 12.72
CA PRO A 13 19.42 6.74 13.54
C PRO A 13 18.50 7.95 13.73
N ILE A 14 18.46 8.47 14.95
CA ILE A 14 17.68 9.67 15.29
C ILE A 14 18.64 10.81 15.52
N ILE A 15 18.37 11.94 14.86
CA ILE A 15 19.18 13.16 14.96
C ILE A 15 18.33 14.21 15.65
N LYS A 16 18.83 14.78 16.75
CA LYS A 16 18.30 16.01 17.31
C LYS A 16 18.76 17.15 16.41
N ALA A 17 17.91 17.53 15.46
CA ALA A 17 18.24 18.52 14.46
C ALA A 17 18.51 19.89 15.09
N GLU A 18 19.67 20.47 14.78
CA GLU A 18 19.99 21.86 15.04
C GLU A 18 19.60 22.71 13.83
N THR A 19 19.86 22.19 12.63
CA THR A 19 19.45 22.81 11.37
C THR A 19 18.83 21.78 10.42
N ILE A 20 17.78 22.22 9.72
CA ILE A 20 17.15 21.47 8.63
C ILE A 20 17.21 22.37 7.40
N SER A 21 18.06 21.99 6.44
CA SER A 21 18.18 22.64 5.14
C SER A 21 17.70 21.71 4.05
N GLN A 22 17.00 22.28 3.07
CA GLN A 22 16.58 21.54 1.88
C GLN A 22 17.78 21.36 0.94
N LYS A 23 18.19 20.11 0.70
CA LYS A 23 19.28 19.79 -0.25
C LYS A 23 18.79 19.68 -1.69
N GLU A 24 17.62 19.09 -1.90
CA GLU A 24 17.05 18.87 -3.24
C GLU A 24 15.60 19.33 -3.28
N THR A 25 15.17 19.79 -4.46
CA THR A 25 13.79 20.23 -4.69
C THR A 25 12.83 19.09 -4.99
N THR A 26 13.33 17.90 -5.36
CA THR A 26 12.46 16.81 -5.82
C THR A 26 12.92 15.45 -5.32
N PHE A 27 12.03 14.76 -4.61
CA PHE A 27 12.17 13.32 -4.34
C PHE A 27 11.64 12.56 -5.57
N LYS A 28 12.54 12.09 -6.43
CA LYS A 28 12.19 11.55 -7.76
C LYS A 28 11.99 10.04 -7.80
N ASP A 29 12.78 9.30 -7.04
CA ASP A 29 12.86 7.83 -7.16
C ASP A 29 12.64 7.15 -5.79
N PRO A 30 11.40 7.18 -5.26
CA PRO A 30 11.09 6.47 -4.02
C PRO A 30 11.33 4.97 -4.16
N LYS A 31 11.82 4.34 -3.10
CA LYS A 31 11.81 2.88 -2.99
C LYS A 31 10.39 2.41 -2.68
N ILE A 32 9.65 2.03 -3.72
CA ILE A 32 8.27 1.55 -3.63
C ILE A 32 8.26 0.03 -3.37
N LEU A 33 7.41 -0.39 -2.43
CA LEU A 33 6.95 -1.77 -2.27
C LEU A 33 5.43 -1.79 -2.37
N ALA A 34 4.88 -2.47 -3.36
CA ALA A 34 3.45 -2.71 -3.47
C ALA A 34 3.07 -4.07 -2.90
N PHE A 35 1.84 -4.17 -2.40
CA PHE A 35 1.28 -5.42 -1.88
C PHE A 35 -0.21 -5.55 -2.20
N ASP A 36 -0.69 -6.79 -2.13
CA ASP A 36 -2.09 -7.17 -2.32
C ASP A 36 -2.38 -8.48 -1.56
N ILE A 37 -3.59 -8.66 -1.01
CA ILE A 37 -3.99 -9.90 -0.33
C ILE A 37 -5.16 -10.60 -1.01
N GLU A 38 -5.16 -11.94 -0.90
CA GLU A 38 -6.33 -12.75 -1.20
C GLU A 38 -6.90 -13.40 0.06
N THR A 39 -8.21 -13.49 0.14
CA THR A 39 -8.92 -13.94 1.34
C THR A 39 -9.86 -15.11 1.03
N TYR A 40 -9.98 -16.04 1.98
CA TYR A 40 -10.94 -17.14 1.89
C TYR A 40 -12.36 -16.62 2.13
N SER A 41 -13.11 -16.29 1.08
CA SER A 41 -14.43 -15.65 1.18
C SER A 41 -15.56 -16.52 0.60
N PRO A 42 -16.08 -17.51 1.36
CA PRO A 42 -17.09 -18.47 0.87
C PRO A 42 -18.46 -17.82 0.63
N ALA A 43 -18.79 -16.75 1.36
CA ALA A 43 -20.00 -15.99 1.16
C ALA A 43 -19.75 -14.86 0.15
N LYS A 44 -20.33 -14.97 -1.06
CA LYS A 44 -20.22 -13.92 -2.09
C LYS A 44 -20.64 -12.56 -1.52
N GLY A 45 -19.78 -11.55 -1.69
CA GLY A 45 -20.07 -10.16 -1.37
C GLY A 45 -20.02 -9.78 0.12
N ARG A 46 -19.62 -10.68 1.04
CA ARG A 46 -19.46 -10.34 2.46
C ARG A 46 -18.01 -10.42 2.91
N ILE A 47 -17.43 -9.26 3.25
CA ILE A 47 -16.12 -9.16 3.88
C ILE A 47 -16.27 -9.53 5.36
N LEU A 48 -15.85 -10.75 5.72
CA LEU A 48 -15.93 -11.27 7.10
C LEU A 48 -14.52 -11.51 7.66
N SER A 49 -13.69 -10.46 7.74
CA SER A 49 -12.30 -10.56 8.22
C SER A 49 -12.14 -11.17 9.61
N LYS A 50 -13.17 -11.12 10.47
CA LYS A 50 -13.13 -11.77 11.80
C LYS A 50 -13.09 -13.29 11.70
N GLN A 51 -13.68 -13.83 10.63
CA GLN A 51 -13.86 -15.27 10.42
C GLN A 51 -12.86 -15.75 9.37
N ASN A 52 -12.90 -15.14 8.20
CA ASN A 52 -12.21 -15.55 6.99
C ASN A 52 -10.70 -15.26 7.04
N PRO A 53 -9.83 -16.25 6.79
CA PRO A 53 -8.39 -16.06 6.76
C PRO A 53 -7.89 -15.40 5.47
N ILE A 54 -6.74 -14.73 5.56
CA ILE A 54 -5.89 -14.39 4.42
C ILE A 54 -5.22 -15.67 3.94
N ILE A 55 -5.27 -15.92 2.63
CA ILE A 55 -4.76 -17.14 1.99
C ILE A 55 -3.56 -16.88 1.08
N MET A 56 -3.43 -15.67 0.55
CA MET A 56 -2.26 -15.23 -0.23
C MET A 56 -1.89 -13.80 0.12
N LEU A 57 -0.59 -13.50 0.02
CA LEU A 57 -0.03 -12.17 0.16
C LEU A 57 1.03 -11.97 -0.92
N GLY A 58 0.74 -11.08 -1.86
CA GLY A 58 1.58 -10.72 -2.98
C GLY A 58 2.37 -9.46 -2.67
N PHE A 59 3.61 -9.42 -3.13
CA PHE A 59 4.47 -8.25 -3.06
C PHE A 59 5.19 -8.04 -4.39
N TYR A 60 5.31 -6.77 -4.77
CA TYR A 60 6.11 -6.35 -5.92
C TYR A 60 6.90 -5.08 -5.63
N GLY A 61 8.16 -5.07 -6.05
CA GLY A 61 9.08 -3.93 -6.04
C GLY A 61 10.09 -4.08 -7.17
N LYS A 62 10.90 -3.05 -7.44
CA LYS A 62 11.81 -2.99 -8.60
C LYS A 62 12.66 -4.26 -8.81
N ASP A 63 13.18 -4.81 -7.71
CA ASP A 63 14.02 -6.02 -7.71
C ASP A 63 13.47 -7.11 -6.77
N PHE A 64 12.16 -7.09 -6.49
CA PHE A 64 11.55 -7.99 -5.53
C PHE A 64 10.16 -8.41 -5.99
N LYS A 65 9.93 -9.72 -6.05
CA LYS A 65 8.59 -10.29 -6.27
C LYS A 65 8.41 -11.54 -5.43
N LYS A 66 7.30 -11.61 -4.70
CA LYS A 66 7.02 -12.74 -3.82
C LYS A 66 5.53 -12.90 -3.62
N VAL A 67 5.07 -14.14 -3.53
CA VAL A 67 3.74 -14.52 -3.07
C VAL A 67 3.89 -15.50 -1.93
N PHE A 68 3.34 -15.17 -0.76
CA PHE A 68 3.28 -16.07 0.38
C PHE A 68 1.91 -16.74 0.44
N THR A 69 1.88 -18.06 0.63
CA THR A 69 0.63 -18.81 0.84
C THR A 69 0.86 -19.99 1.78
N TRP A 70 -0.18 -20.49 2.44
CA TRP A 70 -0.07 -21.60 3.41
C TRP A 70 -0.72 -22.90 2.96
N LYS A 71 -1.32 -22.96 1.75
CA LYS A 71 -1.71 -24.22 1.11
C LYS A 71 -0.62 -24.65 0.14
N ARG A 72 -0.06 -25.84 0.36
CA ARG A 72 0.99 -26.41 -0.49
C ARG A 72 0.41 -27.02 -1.75
N PHE A 73 1.08 -26.78 -2.88
CA PHE A 73 0.82 -27.42 -4.16
C PHE A 73 2.12 -27.50 -4.98
N ARG A 74 2.12 -28.31 -6.05
CA ARG A 74 3.30 -28.47 -6.90
C ARG A 74 3.47 -27.25 -7.81
N THR A 75 4.61 -26.59 -7.73
CA THR A 75 4.95 -25.45 -8.60
C THR A 75 6.46 -25.41 -8.87
N LYS A 76 6.85 -24.81 -10.00
CA LYS A 76 8.25 -24.48 -10.33
C LYS A 76 8.57 -23.00 -10.08
N GLU A 77 7.56 -22.20 -9.74
CA GLU A 77 7.67 -20.76 -9.58
C GLU A 77 8.43 -20.39 -8.30
N LYS A 78 9.60 -19.79 -8.45
CA LYS A 78 10.48 -19.41 -7.33
C LYS A 78 9.96 -18.22 -6.51
N TYR A 79 9.03 -17.44 -7.08
CA TYR A 79 8.41 -16.33 -6.37
C TYR A 79 7.33 -16.79 -5.38
N ILE A 80 6.91 -18.07 -5.40
CA ILE A 80 5.93 -18.61 -4.47
C ILE A 80 6.67 -19.20 -3.26
N GLU A 81 6.32 -18.74 -2.06
CA GLU A 81 6.85 -19.24 -0.80
C GLU A 81 5.73 -19.79 0.08
N PHE A 82 5.89 -21.06 0.47
CA PHE A 82 4.93 -21.73 1.34
C PHE A 82 5.27 -21.49 2.81
N VAL A 83 4.36 -20.85 3.53
CA VAL A 83 4.43 -20.69 5.00
C VAL A 83 3.54 -21.71 5.70
N SER A 84 3.70 -21.88 7.01
CA SER A 84 2.99 -22.95 7.74
C SER A 84 1.54 -22.59 8.12
N SER A 85 1.17 -21.31 8.10
CA SER A 85 -0.14 -20.84 8.53
C SER A 85 -0.40 -19.39 8.11
N GLU A 86 -1.65 -18.91 8.27
CA GLU A 86 -1.98 -17.49 8.15
C GLU A 86 -1.18 -16.62 9.15
N LYS A 87 -0.91 -17.13 10.35
CA LYS A 87 -0.09 -16.42 11.35
C LYS A 87 1.29 -16.10 10.78
N GLU A 88 1.94 -17.08 10.16
CA GLU A 88 3.23 -16.88 9.49
C GLU A 88 3.11 -15.95 8.28
N LEU A 89 1.99 -15.97 7.55
CA LEU A 89 1.75 -15.04 6.43
C LEU A 89 1.72 -13.58 6.93
N ILE A 90 1.09 -13.30 8.08
CA ILE A 90 1.08 -11.96 8.70
C ILE A 90 2.48 -11.59 9.21
N LEU A 91 3.24 -12.54 9.75
CA LEU A 91 4.64 -12.29 10.13
C LEU A 91 5.50 -11.97 8.89
N LYS A 92 5.27 -12.66 7.76
CA LYS A 92 5.93 -12.34 6.48
C LYS A 92 5.58 -10.96 5.95
N PHE A 93 4.35 -10.48 6.17
CA PHE A 93 4.00 -9.10 5.84
C PHE A 93 4.91 -8.10 6.58
N LYS A 94 5.02 -8.24 7.91
CA LYS A 94 5.91 -7.40 8.73
C LYS A 94 7.38 -7.55 8.31
N GLU A 95 7.87 -8.79 8.23
CA GLU A 95 9.27 -9.10 7.90
C GLU A 95 9.67 -8.54 6.53
N THR A 96 8.77 -8.61 5.55
CA THR A 96 9.04 -8.11 4.18
C THR A 96 9.19 -6.59 4.18
N ILE A 97 8.33 -5.85 4.89
CA ILE A 97 8.45 -4.39 5.00
C ILE A 97 9.76 -4.01 5.71
N GLU A 98 10.10 -4.69 6.80
CA GLU A 98 11.32 -4.39 7.58
C GLU A 98 12.61 -4.71 6.81
N LYS A 99 12.62 -5.77 6.01
CA LYS A 99 13.78 -6.14 5.19
C LYS A 99 13.89 -5.29 3.94
N TYR A 100 12.78 -5.03 3.26
CA TYR A 100 12.77 -4.24 2.04
C TYR A 100 13.03 -2.75 2.33
N LYS A 101 12.60 -2.23 3.48
CA LYS A 101 12.74 -0.83 3.90
C LYS A 101 12.21 0.14 2.84
N PRO A 102 10.93 0.07 2.47
CA PRO A 102 10.36 0.98 1.47
C PRO A 102 10.26 2.41 2.01
N ASP A 103 10.43 3.39 1.13
CA ASP A 103 10.00 4.77 1.39
C ASP A 103 8.47 4.87 1.24
N VAL A 104 7.93 4.09 0.31
CA VAL A 104 6.50 4.05 -0.03
C VAL A 104 6.00 2.62 0.01
N LEU A 105 4.99 2.37 0.86
CA LEU A 105 4.20 1.15 0.85
C LEU A 105 2.93 1.42 0.03
N ALA A 106 2.80 0.80 -1.14
CA ALA A 106 1.69 1.03 -2.06
C ALA A 106 0.69 -0.13 -2.07
N GLY A 107 -0.56 0.19 -2.36
CA GLY A 107 -1.62 -0.81 -2.61
C GLY A 107 -2.78 -0.16 -3.35
N TYR A 108 -3.72 -0.97 -3.84
CA TYR A 108 -4.89 -0.46 -4.55
C TYR A 108 -6.14 -0.65 -3.69
N PHE A 109 -6.72 0.44 -3.17
CA PHE A 109 -7.80 0.42 -2.18
C PHE A 109 -7.41 -0.25 -0.84
N SER A 110 -6.12 -0.30 -0.57
CA SER A 110 -5.54 -0.88 0.65
C SER A 110 -5.91 -0.17 1.97
N ASP A 111 -6.34 1.10 1.94
CA ASP A 111 -6.93 1.79 3.09
C ASP A 111 -8.32 1.23 3.44
N GLY A 112 -9.08 0.82 2.42
CA GLY A 112 -10.45 0.33 2.55
C GLY A 112 -10.57 -1.18 2.72
N PHE A 113 -9.56 -1.94 2.31
CA PHE A 113 -9.58 -3.40 2.33
C PHE A 113 -8.36 -4.03 3.01
N ASP A 114 -7.19 -4.04 2.36
CA ASP A 114 -6.06 -4.88 2.73
C ASP A 114 -5.51 -4.60 4.13
N LEU A 115 -5.16 -3.34 4.45
CA LEU A 115 -4.58 -2.98 5.74
C LEU A 115 -5.56 -3.18 6.90
N PRO A 116 -6.85 -2.77 6.81
CA PRO A 116 -7.85 -3.12 7.81
C PRO A 116 -7.97 -4.64 8.02
N TYR A 117 -7.92 -5.43 6.95
CA TYR A 117 -8.02 -6.88 7.01
C TYR A 117 -6.80 -7.48 7.71
N ILE A 118 -5.59 -7.12 7.27
CA ILE A 118 -4.31 -7.56 7.86
C ILE A 118 -4.28 -7.19 9.35
N LYS A 119 -4.66 -5.96 9.72
CA LYS A 119 -4.70 -5.53 11.12
C LYS A 119 -5.65 -6.39 11.95
N GLN A 120 -6.86 -6.63 11.46
CA GLN A 120 -7.83 -7.43 12.20
C GLN A 120 -7.38 -8.89 12.37
N ARG A 121 -6.74 -9.48 11.35
CA ARG A 121 -6.17 -10.84 11.46
C ARG A 121 -4.95 -10.87 12.38
N ALA A 122 -4.10 -9.84 12.36
CA ALA A 122 -2.98 -9.72 13.28
C ALA A 122 -3.44 -9.66 14.74
N ASP A 123 -4.52 -8.90 15.02
CA ASP A 123 -5.13 -8.82 16.35
C ASP A 123 -5.63 -10.17 16.84
N LYS A 124 -6.28 -10.96 15.95
CA LYS A 124 -6.70 -12.34 16.25
C LYS A 124 -5.52 -13.21 16.71
N TYR A 125 -4.35 -13.04 16.11
CA TYR A 125 -3.13 -13.80 16.45
C TYR A 125 -2.24 -13.12 17.49
N LYS A 126 -2.65 -11.97 18.05
CA LYS A 126 -1.86 -11.15 18.97
C LYS A 126 -0.49 -10.75 18.39
N ILE A 127 -0.44 -10.53 17.08
CA ILE A 127 0.75 -10.02 16.38
C ILE A 127 0.68 -8.49 16.40
N LYS A 128 1.71 -7.85 16.93
CA LYS A 128 1.90 -6.40 16.79
C LYS A 128 2.45 -6.10 15.40
N LEU A 129 1.81 -5.19 14.69
CA LEU A 129 2.26 -4.71 13.38
C LEU A 129 3.07 -3.42 13.56
N ASP A 130 4.11 -3.48 14.40
CA ASP A 130 5.03 -2.40 14.76
C ASP A 130 6.04 -2.10 13.65
N VAL A 131 5.54 -1.90 12.43
CA VAL A 131 6.34 -1.68 11.22
C VAL A 131 6.91 -0.27 11.11
N GLY A 132 6.38 0.71 11.87
CA GLY A 132 6.89 2.07 11.91
C GLY A 132 8.38 2.13 12.27
N LEU A 133 9.08 3.16 11.77
CA LEU A 133 10.51 3.32 12.03
C LEU A 133 10.83 3.57 13.51
N ASP A 134 9.86 4.02 14.29
CA ASP A 134 9.89 4.22 15.74
C ASP A 134 9.30 3.04 16.55
N TYR A 135 9.05 1.88 15.91
CA TYR A 135 8.31 0.74 16.48
C TYR A 135 6.83 1.02 16.78
N SER A 136 6.23 2.07 16.21
CA SER A 136 4.78 2.26 16.24
C SER A 136 4.05 1.22 15.37
N GLU A 137 2.85 0.84 15.81
CA GLU A 137 1.91 0.10 14.98
C GLU A 137 1.22 1.01 13.96
N PHE A 138 0.54 0.42 12.98
CA PHE A 138 -0.35 1.15 12.09
C PHE A 138 -1.29 2.11 12.84
N HIS A 139 -1.26 3.38 12.45
CA HIS A 139 -2.19 4.37 12.96
C HIS A 139 -3.39 4.48 12.04
N THR A 140 -4.53 3.95 12.48
CA THR A 140 -5.78 4.13 11.76
C THR A 140 -6.43 5.44 12.18
N LYS A 141 -6.43 6.44 11.31
CA LYS A 141 -7.26 7.65 11.49
C LYS A 141 -8.72 7.25 11.23
N LYS A 142 -9.57 7.41 12.25
CA LYS A 142 -11.02 7.20 12.13
C LYS A 142 -11.64 8.50 11.63
N GLY A 143 -12.19 8.46 10.42
CA GLY A 143 -12.93 9.55 9.78
C GLY A 143 -14.00 8.99 8.85
N ARG A 144 -14.47 9.79 7.88
CA ARG A 144 -15.46 9.34 6.89
C ARG A 144 -14.95 8.20 6.00
N ARG A 145 -13.63 8.14 5.78
CA ARG A 145 -12.91 6.99 5.23
C ARG A 145 -11.80 6.58 6.20
N GLN A 146 -11.57 5.28 6.29
CA GLN A 146 -10.46 4.73 7.06
C GLN A 146 -9.15 5.08 6.35
N GLN A 147 -8.13 5.51 7.10
CA GLN A 147 -6.80 5.82 6.57
C GLN A 147 -5.76 5.20 7.48
N THR A 148 -4.76 4.53 6.90
CA THR A 148 -3.73 3.83 7.64
C THR A 148 -2.38 4.51 7.41
N ALA A 149 -1.82 5.09 8.48
CA ALA A 149 -0.51 5.71 8.44
C ALA A 149 0.56 4.82 9.11
N LEU A 150 1.80 4.92 8.63
CA LEU A 150 2.98 4.34 9.24
C LEU A 150 3.98 5.46 9.53
N THR A 151 4.60 5.43 10.71
CA THR A 151 5.65 6.40 11.02
C THR A 151 6.88 6.13 10.17
N GLY A 152 7.28 7.13 9.38
CA GLY A 152 8.50 7.10 8.56
C GLY A 152 8.40 6.33 7.24
N ILE A 153 7.26 5.72 6.93
CA ILE A 153 6.99 5.06 5.64
C ILE A 153 5.67 5.62 5.09
N VAL A 154 5.68 6.17 3.88
CA VAL A 154 4.45 6.71 3.29
C VAL A 154 3.59 5.56 2.78
N HIS A 155 2.39 5.40 3.34
CA HIS A 155 1.37 4.55 2.71
C HIS A 155 0.69 5.32 1.57
N PHE A 156 0.81 4.77 0.36
CA PHE A 156 0.20 5.34 -0.85
C PHE A 156 -0.92 4.41 -1.32
N ASP A 157 -2.17 4.78 -1.02
CA ASP A 157 -3.33 4.13 -1.62
C ASP A 157 -3.57 4.72 -3.02
N VAL A 158 -3.26 3.91 -4.04
CA VAL A 158 -3.33 4.30 -5.45
C VAL A 158 -4.76 4.67 -5.86
N PHE A 159 -5.75 3.92 -5.36
CA PHE A 159 -7.16 4.19 -5.65
C PHE A 159 -7.59 5.54 -5.09
N GLU A 160 -7.21 5.86 -3.86
CA GLU A 160 -7.59 7.13 -3.22
C GLU A 160 -7.01 8.32 -3.98
N PHE A 161 -5.75 8.24 -4.43
CA PHE A 161 -5.15 9.34 -5.20
C PHE A 161 -5.81 9.50 -6.57
N ILE A 162 -5.96 8.40 -7.31
CA ILE A 162 -6.52 8.42 -8.68
C ILE A 162 -7.98 8.90 -8.66
N SER A 163 -8.81 8.35 -7.78
CA SER A 163 -10.23 8.72 -7.68
C SER A 163 -10.47 10.17 -7.24
N ARG A 164 -9.46 10.85 -6.68
CA ARG A 164 -9.57 12.25 -6.23
C ARG A 164 -8.96 13.25 -7.19
N ILE A 165 -7.85 12.88 -7.83
CA ILE A 165 -7.05 13.79 -8.66
C ILE A 165 -7.27 13.55 -10.15
N PHE A 166 -7.47 12.30 -10.57
CA PHE A 166 -7.58 11.94 -11.98
C PHE A 166 -9.01 11.59 -12.40
N ALA A 167 -9.96 11.59 -11.47
CA ALA A 167 -11.32 11.12 -11.78
C ALA A 167 -12.04 11.87 -12.92
N ARG A 168 -11.65 13.12 -13.20
CA ARG A 168 -12.23 13.89 -14.32
C ARG A 168 -11.45 13.76 -15.63
N THR A 169 -10.29 13.11 -15.60
CA THR A 169 -9.39 12.97 -16.76
C THR A 169 -9.39 11.55 -17.33
N LEU A 170 -9.98 10.58 -16.64
CA LEU A 170 -10.04 9.18 -17.08
C LEU A 170 -11.39 8.90 -17.74
N GLU A 171 -11.36 8.24 -18.90
CA GLU A 171 -12.56 7.84 -19.64
C GLU A 171 -13.01 6.42 -19.24
N ILE A 172 -13.32 6.22 -17.96
CA ILE A 172 -13.69 4.91 -17.40
C ILE A 172 -14.99 4.97 -16.58
N ASP A 173 -15.80 3.90 -16.66
CA ASP A 173 -17.07 3.80 -15.92
C ASP A 173 -16.87 3.47 -14.43
N ASN A 174 -15.79 2.77 -14.11
CA ASN A 174 -15.46 2.35 -12.75
C ASN A 174 -13.95 2.45 -12.50
N TYR A 175 -13.61 2.58 -11.23
CA TYR A 175 -12.23 2.74 -10.76
C TYR A 175 -11.69 1.43 -10.18
N ASP A 176 -12.07 0.28 -10.75
CA ASP A 176 -11.40 -0.96 -10.39
C ASP A 176 -9.97 -0.99 -10.95
N LEU A 177 -9.13 -1.85 -10.36
CA LEU A 177 -7.71 -1.95 -10.75
C LEU A 177 -7.54 -2.25 -12.25
N SER A 178 -8.41 -3.08 -12.82
CA SER A 178 -8.32 -3.47 -14.23
C SER A 178 -8.59 -2.28 -15.16
N SER A 179 -9.67 -1.54 -14.91
CA SER A 179 -10.06 -0.37 -15.70
C SER A 179 -8.99 0.72 -15.64
N VAL A 180 -8.50 1.03 -14.44
CA VAL A 180 -7.47 2.07 -14.24
C VAL A 180 -6.12 1.65 -14.82
N SER A 181 -5.70 0.40 -14.65
CA SER A 181 -4.46 -0.10 -15.27
C SER A 181 -4.54 -0.10 -16.80
N HIS A 182 -5.69 -0.46 -17.36
CA HIS A 182 -5.86 -0.44 -18.82
C HIS A 182 -5.72 0.99 -19.36
N GLU A 183 -6.39 1.95 -18.73
CA GLU A 183 -6.38 3.35 -19.14
C GLU A 183 -5.00 4.00 -19.00
N LEU A 184 -4.33 3.82 -17.85
CA LEU A 184 -3.09 4.54 -17.55
C LEU A 184 -1.81 3.83 -18.01
N LEU A 185 -1.84 2.51 -18.14
CA LEU A 185 -0.66 1.69 -18.47
C LEU A 185 -0.80 0.94 -19.80
N GLY A 186 -2.01 0.84 -20.37
CA GLY A 186 -2.28 -0.05 -21.50
C GLY A 186 -2.28 -1.54 -21.14
N GLU A 187 -2.17 -1.87 -19.85
CA GLU A 187 -2.08 -3.25 -19.35
C GLU A 187 -3.41 -3.70 -18.75
N LYS A 188 -3.83 -4.93 -19.05
CA LYS A 188 -5.03 -5.52 -18.45
C LYS A 188 -4.67 -6.45 -17.29
N LYS A 189 -5.63 -6.62 -16.39
CA LYS A 189 -5.58 -7.64 -15.35
C LYS A 189 -5.57 -9.03 -15.98
N LYS A 190 -4.95 -10.00 -15.30
CA LYS A 190 -5.08 -11.42 -15.69
C LYS A 190 -6.52 -11.87 -15.46
N ASP A 191 -7.08 -12.54 -16.46
CA ASP A 191 -8.44 -13.08 -16.38
C ASP A 191 -8.45 -14.33 -15.50
N VAL A 192 -8.76 -14.13 -14.22
CA VAL A 192 -8.94 -15.21 -13.25
C VAL A 192 -10.27 -14.99 -12.55
N ASP A 193 -11.12 -16.01 -12.61
CA ASP A 193 -12.37 -16.03 -11.87
C ASP A 193 -12.09 -16.22 -10.37
N ILE A 194 -11.97 -15.11 -9.65
CA ILE A 194 -11.76 -15.06 -8.19
C ILE A 194 -12.90 -15.72 -7.43
N ALA A 195 -14.11 -15.82 -8.01
CA ALA A 195 -15.20 -16.53 -7.35
C ALA A 195 -14.90 -18.03 -7.17
N GLN A 196 -13.99 -18.61 -7.97
CA GLN A 196 -13.55 -20.00 -7.84
C GLN A 196 -12.44 -20.21 -6.81
N LEU A 197 -11.85 -19.14 -6.26
CA LEU A 197 -10.67 -19.25 -5.40
C LEU A 197 -10.94 -20.16 -4.19
N VAL A 198 -12.10 -20.03 -3.56
CA VAL A 198 -12.50 -20.86 -2.40
C VAL A 198 -12.65 -22.33 -2.79
N ASP A 199 -13.34 -22.62 -3.89
CA ASP A 199 -13.50 -24.00 -4.38
C ASP A 199 -12.16 -24.62 -4.74
N VAL A 200 -11.27 -23.85 -5.38
CA VAL A 200 -9.92 -24.29 -5.74
C VAL A 200 -9.07 -24.51 -4.49
N TRP A 201 -9.17 -23.63 -3.50
CA TRP A 201 -8.48 -23.75 -2.22
C TRP A 201 -8.87 -25.05 -1.48
N ASP A 202 -10.16 -25.39 -1.48
CA ASP A 202 -10.68 -26.54 -0.74
C ASP A 202 -10.51 -27.85 -1.50
N LYS A 203 -10.85 -27.87 -2.80
CA LYS A 203 -11.00 -29.12 -3.58
C LYS A 203 -9.83 -29.38 -4.53
N ASN A 204 -9.26 -28.34 -5.13
CA ASN A 204 -8.34 -28.45 -6.27
C ASN A 204 -7.05 -27.63 -6.07
N PRO A 205 -6.29 -27.83 -4.97
CA PRO A 205 -5.15 -26.97 -4.63
C PRO A 205 -4.04 -26.94 -5.68
N GLU A 206 -3.94 -27.94 -6.56
CA GLU A 206 -3.03 -27.96 -7.69
C GLU A 206 -3.25 -26.80 -8.68
N LYS A 207 -4.45 -26.20 -8.68
CA LYS A 207 -4.79 -25.04 -9.51
C LYS A 207 -4.51 -23.70 -8.83
N LEU A 208 -3.98 -23.68 -7.61
CA LEU A 208 -3.68 -22.42 -6.88
C LEU A 208 -2.56 -21.58 -7.52
N GLY A 209 -1.74 -22.18 -8.39
CA GLY A 209 -0.67 -21.47 -9.11
C GLY A 209 -1.19 -20.24 -9.88
N LYS A 210 -2.33 -20.35 -10.58
CA LYS A 210 -2.92 -19.24 -11.34
C LYS A 210 -3.38 -18.08 -10.45
N PHE A 211 -3.81 -18.39 -9.23
CA PHE A 211 -4.24 -17.38 -8.25
C PHE A 211 -3.06 -16.70 -7.57
N CYS A 212 -1.96 -17.43 -7.33
CA CYS A 212 -0.71 -16.81 -6.89
C CYS A 212 -0.17 -15.86 -7.96
N GLU A 213 -0.20 -16.27 -9.22
CA GLU A 213 0.21 -15.44 -10.35
C GLU A 213 -0.66 -14.18 -10.49
N TYR A 214 -1.98 -14.32 -10.28
CA TYR A 214 -2.93 -13.20 -10.25
C TYR A 214 -2.63 -12.22 -9.09
N ASN A 215 -2.50 -12.71 -7.86
CA ASN A 215 -2.23 -11.87 -6.68
C ASN A 215 -0.87 -11.14 -6.82
N LEU A 216 0.12 -11.78 -7.43
CA LEU A 216 1.37 -11.09 -7.78
C LEU A 216 1.17 -9.99 -8.83
N HIS A 217 0.33 -10.26 -9.85
CA HIS A 217 0.03 -9.30 -10.91
C HIS A 217 -0.70 -8.08 -10.36
N ASP A 218 -1.60 -8.25 -9.39
CA ASP A 218 -2.31 -7.14 -8.75
C ASP A 218 -1.35 -6.23 -7.97
N ALA A 219 -0.43 -6.82 -7.19
CA ALA A 219 0.65 -6.07 -6.56
C ALA A 219 1.57 -5.37 -7.58
N TYR A 220 1.86 -6.01 -8.72
CA TYR A 220 2.63 -5.41 -9.81
C TYR A 220 1.89 -4.21 -10.43
N LEU A 221 0.60 -4.32 -10.75
CA LEU A 221 -0.18 -3.22 -11.30
C LEU A 221 -0.27 -2.05 -10.32
N ALA A 222 -0.47 -2.32 -9.03
CA ALA A 222 -0.43 -1.29 -7.98
C ALA A 222 0.94 -0.59 -7.93
N PHE A 223 2.05 -1.33 -8.04
CA PHE A 223 3.40 -0.77 -8.14
C PHE A 223 3.54 0.15 -9.36
N LYS A 224 3.16 -0.33 -10.56
CA LYS A 224 3.30 0.43 -11.81
C LYS A 224 2.42 1.68 -11.84
N LEU A 225 1.20 1.59 -11.32
CA LEU A 225 0.32 2.74 -11.17
C LEU A 225 0.91 3.76 -10.19
N CYS A 226 1.40 3.31 -9.02
CA CYS A 226 2.07 4.18 -8.07
C CYS A 226 3.27 4.90 -8.73
N GLU A 227 4.14 4.15 -9.41
CA GLU A 227 5.29 4.70 -10.15
C GLU A 227 4.86 5.75 -11.19
N LYS A 228 3.78 5.47 -11.94
CA LYS A 228 3.22 6.35 -12.97
C LYS A 228 2.71 7.67 -12.41
N VAL A 229 2.04 7.66 -11.26
CA VAL A 229 1.36 8.84 -10.68
C VAL A 229 2.16 9.54 -9.58
N PHE A 230 3.25 8.93 -9.10
CA PHE A 230 4.10 9.49 -8.05
C PHE A 230 4.65 10.89 -8.40
N PRO A 231 5.13 11.16 -9.64
CA PRO A 231 5.60 12.50 -10.00
C PRO A 231 4.52 13.58 -9.79
N ASN A 232 3.26 13.29 -10.13
CA ASN A 232 2.15 14.21 -9.90
C ASN A 232 1.92 14.48 -8.40
N ALA A 233 1.97 13.43 -7.58
CA ALA A 233 1.84 13.57 -6.13
C ALA A 233 2.99 14.39 -5.53
N SER A 234 4.22 14.16 -6.00
CA SER A 234 5.43 14.89 -5.57
C SER A 234 5.36 16.38 -5.92
N GLU A 235 4.88 16.74 -7.11
CA GLU A 235 4.67 18.16 -7.47
C GLU A 235 3.55 18.80 -6.65
N LEU A 236 2.44 18.09 -6.40
CA LEU A 236 1.36 18.59 -5.55
C LEU A 236 1.82 18.87 -4.11
N VAL A 237 2.74 18.06 -3.56
CA VAL A 237 3.40 18.34 -2.28
C VAL A 237 4.15 19.67 -2.30
N LYS A 238 4.91 19.95 -3.37
CA LYS A 238 5.64 21.23 -3.50
C LYS A 238 4.69 22.42 -3.60
N ILE A 239 3.57 22.26 -4.30
CA ILE A 239 2.57 23.31 -4.46
C ILE A 239 1.85 23.57 -3.13
N ALA A 240 1.21 22.54 -2.56
CA ALA A 240 0.37 22.68 -1.37
C ALA A 240 1.16 22.81 -0.06
N GLY A 241 2.42 22.34 0.00
CA GLY A 241 3.23 22.36 1.22
C GLY A 241 2.78 21.34 2.28
N LEU A 242 2.07 20.29 1.88
CA LEU A 242 1.58 19.23 2.76
C LEU A 242 2.42 17.96 2.64
N PRO A 243 2.46 17.10 3.68
CA PRO A 243 3.05 15.77 3.57
C PRO A 243 2.41 14.94 2.45
N LEU A 244 3.21 14.09 1.80
CA LEU A 244 2.76 13.22 0.70
C LEU A 244 1.56 12.33 1.10
N PHE A 245 1.55 11.84 2.33
CA PHE A 245 0.43 11.05 2.87
C PHE A 245 -0.90 11.79 2.80
N ASP A 246 -0.91 13.10 3.10
CA ASP A 246 -2.11 13.93 3.11
C ASP A 246 -2.51 14.34 1.68
N VAL A 247 -1.53 14.75 0.85
CA VAL A 247 -1.77 15.13 -0.55
C VAL A 247 -2.46 14.02 -1.34
N THR A 248 -2.06 12.77 -1.10
CA THR A 248 -2.61 11.61 -1.82
C THR A 248 -4.06 11.27 -1.45
N ARG A 249 -4.64 11.95 -0.45
CA ARG A 249 -5.95 11.63 0.13
C ARG A 249 -6.94 12.78 0.12
N ILE A 250 -6.57 13.93 -0.43
CA ILE A 250 -7.43 15.11 -0.56
C ILE A 250 -7.78 15.40 -2.01
N GLY A 251 -8.89 16.12 -2.23
CA GLY A 251 -9.30 16.58 -3.56
C GLY A 251 -8.76 17.98 -3.87
N PHE A 252 -8.94 18.41 -5.12
CA PHE A 252 -8.46 19.72 -5.61
C PHE A 252 -8.89 20.91 -4.75
N SER A 253 -10.14 20.94 -4.24
CA SER A 253 -10.61 22.06 -3.42
C SER A 253 -9.74 22.27 -2.17
N HIS A 254 -9.41 21.20 -1.44
CA HIS A 254 -8.52 21.30 -0.29
C HIS A 254 -7.06 21.58 -0.69
N LEU A 255 -6.60 21.08 -1.84
CA LEU A 255 -5.26 21.42 -2.34
C LEU A 255 -5.12 22.92 -2.62
N VAL A 256 -6.15 23.54 -3.21
CA VAL A 256 -6.21 24.99 -3.44
C VAL A 256 -6.24 25.75 -2.12
N GLU A 257 -7.06 25.32 -1.16
CA GLU A 257 -7.12 25.93 0.17
C GLU A 257 -5.74 25.94 0.84
N TRP A 258 -5.04 24.80 0.88
CA TRP A 258 -3.70 24.71 1.46
C TRP A 258 -2.67 25.53 0.70
N TYR A 259 -2.79 25.62 -0.63
CA TYR A 259 -1.97 26.52 -1.41
C TYR A 259 -2.19 27.98 -0.99
N LEU A 260 -3.44 28.42 -0.83
CA LEU A 260 -3.75 29.79 -0.38
C LEU A 260 -3.20 30.05 1.03
N VAL A 261 -3.39 29.13 1.97
CA VAL A 261 -2.83 29.21 3.33
C VAL A 261 -1.30 29.36 3.28
N LYS A 262 -0.63 28.58 2.44
CA LYS A 262 0.83 28.68 2.27
C LYS A 262 1.27 30.05 1.71
N GLN A 263 0.43 30.68 0.90
CA GLN A 263 0.72 31.98 0.28
C GLN A 263 0.20 33.18 1.10
N SER A 264 -0.49 32.98 2.23
CA SER A 264 -1.19 34.05 2.95
C SER A 264 -0.26 35.22 3.34
N SER A 265 0.97 34.92 3.75
CA SER A 265 2.01 35.92 4.05
C SER A 265 2.41 36.78 2.85
N HIS A 266 2.25 36.29 1.62
CA HIS A 266 2.50 37.05 0.39
C HIS A 266 1.30 37.91 -0.01
N PHE A 267 0.10 37.50 0.40
CA PHE A 267 -1.14 38.23 0.15
C PHE A 267 -1.44 39.30 1.20
N ASN A 268 -0.59 39.44 2.23
CA ASN A 268 -0.81 40.34 3.36
C ASN A 268 -2.16 40.07 4.07
N GLU A 269 -2.64 38.82 3.97
CA GLU A 269 -3.78 38.32 4.70
C GLU A 269 -3.24 37.49 5.88
N LEU A 270 -3.30 38.09 7.08
CA LEU A 270 -2.70 37.70 8.38
C LEU A 270 -1.27 38.20 8.62
#